data_AF-A0AAE9M6L6-F1
#
_entry.id   AF-A0AAE9M6L6-F1
#
_cell.length_a   1.000
_cell.length_b   1.000
_cell.length_c   1.000
_cell.angle_alpha   90.00
_cell.angle_beta   90.00
_cell.angle_gamma   90.00
#
_symmetry.space_group_name_H-M   'P 1'
#
loop_
_entity.id
_entity.type
_entity.pdbx_description
1 polymer ?
#
loop_
_entity_poly.entity_id
_entity_poly.type
_entity_poly.pdbx_seq_one_letter_code
_entity_poly.pdbx_strand_id
1 'polypeptide(L)'
;MSQSLPNDVKTVTQVIITELLKNFNNSADSIRSTNTVADLFIQSVLKFNLFKENNFFSREIQIVSEEEFSSAILKMRNGDLESVKCIAEYISLSESRRFEFEVPYEYITDYVYSNDLQIEYVVLEDRLNLFAQCIESKIIDYDNNDIKTLEKVFRKFRRHLLLAIFQKKYIDEVTKKEARKAGVIANNAQTIANNAQQISNKAKDDSERAEKLATKAEELAGKAEDLASEADAQAKSTIANYIAILGIFASIIFTLFGGVNLISATVKLLEANSRWPYLTFIIALLMICLLTLLNMLIKWVNSINNLKEELEKRGINSTSKSNNHKQGKNILEKNWGVDFYTKSIICFSAILLISLGGMYKIKKENFFSFSRLCCTKLFLKASSVI
;
A
#
# COMPACT_ATOMS: atom_id res chain seq x y z
N MET A 1 22.39 36.21 75.30
CA MET A 1 21.19 36.35 74.44
C MET A 1 20.36 35.10 74.59
N SER A 2 19.26 35.13 75.34
CA SER A 2 18.31 34.02 75.43
C SER A 2 17.29 34.14 74.31
N GLN A 3 17.66 33.67 73.11
CA GLN A 3 16.65 33.38 72.10
C GLN A 3 15.91 32.13 72.57
N SER A 4 14.57 32.21 72.66
CA SER A 4 13.72 31.08 72.96
C SER A 4 14.03 29.95 71.98
N LEU A 5 14.54 28.83 72.47
CA LEU A 5 14.80 27.67 71.62
C LEU A 5 13.49 27.25 70.92
N PRO A 6 13.53 26.92 69.62
CA PRO A 6 12.37 26.35 68.96
C PRO A 6 12.02 25.02 69.65
N ASN A 7 10.79 24.93 70.18
CA ASN A 7 10.26 23.69 70.77
C ASN A 7 9.89 22.63 69.71
N ASP A 8 10.12 22.94 68.43
CA ASP A 8 9.86 22.05 67.32
C ASP A 8 11.08 21.17 67.02
N VAL A 9 10.91 19.86 67.22
CA VAL A 9 11.90 18.82 66.93
C VAL A 9 12.43 18.96 65.51
N LYS A 10 11.57 19.25 64.53
CA LYS A 10 11.98 19.36 63.12
C LYS A 10 13.00 20.48 62.95
N THR A 11 12.68 21.68 63.46
CA THR A 11 13.59 22.84 63.41
C THR A 11 14.92 22.54 64.10
N VAL A 12 14.90 21.97 65.30
CA VAL A 12 16.12 21.62 66.05
C VAL A 12 16.97 20.60 65.30
N THR A 13 16.34 19.55 64.78
CA THR A 13 16.99 18.51 63.97
C THR A 13 17.63 19.11 62.73
N GLN A 14 16.91 19.97 62.01
CA GLN A 14 17.42 20.65 60.83
C GLN A 14 18.59 21.56 61.15
N VAL A 15 18.55 22.33 62.25
CA VAL A 15 19.67 23.19 62.67
C VAL A 15 20.91 22.36 63.00
N ILE A 16 20.75 21.27 63.74
CA ILE A 16 21.86 20.35 64.07
C ILE A 16 22.47 19.79 62.79
N ILE A 17 21.65 19.25 61.88
CA ILE A 17 22.15 18.70 60.61
C ILE A 17 22.79 19.81 59.77
N THR A 18 22.16 20.99 59.67
CA THR A 18 22.68 22.13 58.91
C THR A 18 24.09 22.46 59.38
N GLU A 19 24.29 22.67 60.68
CA GLU A 19 25.60 23.08 61.19
C GLU A 19 26.66 21.97 61.10
N LEU A 20 26.27 20.70 61.29
CA LEU A 20 27.17 19.57 61.03
C LEU A 20 27.64 19.54 59.57
N LEU A 21 26.77 19.96 58.64
CA LEU A 21 26.99 19.88 57.19
C LEU A 21 27.42 21.19 56.52
N LYS A 22 27.34 22.36 57.17
CA LYS A 22 27.57 23.67 56.51
C LYS A 22 29.05 24.09 56.49
N ASN A 23 29.88 23.55 57.37
CA ASN A 23 31.22 24.09 57.65
C ASN A 23 32.39 23.28 57.09
N PHE A 24 32.25 22.63 55.93
CA PHE A 24 33.29 21.74 55.36
C PHE A 24 34.64 22.41 55.05
N ASN A 25 34.72 23.75 54.96
CA ASN A 25 35.89 24.44 54.39
C ASN A 25 36.77 25.25 55.38
N ASN A 26 36.40 25.44 56.66
CA ASN A 26 37.22 26.22 57.63
C ASN A 26 37.31 25.53 59.01
N SER A 27 38.53 25.20 59.47
CA SER A 27 38.73 24.34 60.66
C SER A 27 38.42 25.04 62.01
N ALA A 28 38.77 26.31 62.17
CA ALA A 28 38.61 27.03 63.44
C ALA A 28 37.13 27.37 63.75
N ASP A 29 36.40 27.86 62.75
CA ASP A 29 34.96 28.15 62.87
C ASP A 29 34.13 26.87 63.03
N SER A 30 34.59 25.77 62.41
CA SER A 30 33.96 24.46 62.53
C SER A 30 33.98 23.91 63.96
N ILE A 31 35.09 24.08 64.70
CA ILE A 31 35.17 23.57 66.09
C ILE A 31 34.24 24.36 67.02
N ARG A 32 34.21 25.69 66.89
CA ARG A 32 33.33 26.56 67.70
C ARG A 32 31.85 26.32 67.41
N SER A 33 31.50 26.14 66.14
CA SER A 33 30.14 25.74 65.73
C SER A 33 29.80 24.34 66.28
N THR A 34 30.67 23.34 66.11
CA THR A 34 30.44 21.96 66.59
C THR A 34 30.20 21.90 68.10
N ASN A 35 30.97 22.68 68.88
CA ASN A 35 30.75 22.79 70.32
C ASN A 35 29.38 23.37 70.68
N THR A 36 28.94 24.42 69.97
CA THR A 36 27.64 25.05 70.20
C THR A 36 26.49 24.10 69.82
N VAL A 37 26.66 23.35 68.73
CA VAL A 37 25.69 22.33 68.29
C VAL A 37 25.65 21.16 69.28
N ALA A 38 26.79 20.79 69.89
CA ALA A 38 26.82 19.75 70.90
C ALA A 38 26.04 20.17 72.15
N ASP A 39 26.16 21.43 72.58
CA ASP A 39 25.33 21.97 73.67
C ASP A 39 23.85 21.94 73.32
N LEU A 40 23.51 22.37 72.10
CA LEU A 40 22.13 22.34 71.60
C LEU A 40 21.59 20.91 71.60
N PHE A 41 22.37 19.94 71.14
CA PHE A 41 22.00 18.52 71.11
C PHE A 41 21.81 17.96 72.52
N ILE A 42 22.76 18.18 73.43
CA ILE A 42 22.67 17.75 74.84
C ILE A 42 21.41 18.32 75.50
N GLN A 43 21.17 19.62 75.36
CA GLN A 43 19.98 20.28 75.92
C GLN A 43 18.69 19.73 75.28
N SER A 44 18.68 19.52 73.98
CA SER A 44 17.53 18.96 73.25
C SER A 44 17.16 17.56 73.75
N VAL A 45 18.16 16.73 74.01
CA VAL A 45 17.98 15.35 74.49
C VAL A 45 17.58 15.33 75.96
N LEU A 46 18.36 15.95 76.85
CA LEU A 46 18.22 15.79 78.30
C LEU A 46 17.25 16.78 78.93
N LYS A 47 17.32 18.06 78.54
CA LYS A 47 16.52 19.13 79.16
C LYS A 47 15.12 19.23 78.56
N PHE A 48 15.04 19.17 77.24
CA PHE A 48 13.78 19.36 76.52
C PHE A 48 13.08 18.05 76.16
N ASN A 49 13.71 16.89 76.39
CA ASN A 49 13.16 15.57 76.08
C ASN A 49 12.62 15.48 74.64
N LEU A 50 13.23 16.20 73.69
CA LEU A 50 12.73 16.33 72.32
C LEU A 50 12.75 15.03 71.53
N PHE A 51 13.50 14.03 72.00
CA PHE A 51 13.63 12.72 71.36
C PHE A 51 12.91 11.60 72.14
N LYS A 52 12.08 11.93 73.15
CA LYS A 52 11.34 10.94 73.94
C LYS A 52 10.04 10.52 73.23
N GLU A 53 9.77 9.21 73.19
CA GLU A 53 8.68 8.58 72.39
C GLU A 53 7.28 9.21 72.64
N ASN A 54 6.98 9.60 73.89
CA ASN A 54 5.70 10.21 74.27
C ASN A 54 5.39 11.54 73.56
N ASN A 55 6.40 12.20 72.98
CA ASN A 55 6.21 13.45 72.22
C ASN A 55 5.94 13.23 70.72
N PHE A 56 6.21 12.03 70.18
CA PHE A 56 6.02 11.73 68.75
C PHE A 56 4.79 10.87 68.47
N PHE A 57 4.45 9.97 69.39
CA PHE A 57 3.26 9.12 69.27
C PHE A 57 2.33 9.37 70.45
N SER A 58 1.37 10.28 70.26
CA SER A 58 0.22 10.39 71.16
C SER A 58 -0.70 9.17 70.95
N ARG A 59 -0.31 8.00 71.48
CA ARG A 59 -1.26 6.92 71.78
C ARG A 59 -1.45 6.88 73.29
N GLU A 60 -2.68 7.08 73.74
CA GLU A 60 -3.09 6.70 75.09
C GLU A 60 -2.95 5.19 75.23
N ILE A 61 -1.80 4.74 75.73
CA ILE A 61 -1.62 3.35 76.13
C ILE A 61 -2.13 3.25 77.56
N GLN A 62 -3.19 2.48 77.79
CA GLN A 62 -3.60 2.09 79.15
C GLN A 62 -2.44 1.32 79.79
N ILE A 63 -1.83 1.92 80.81
CA ILE A 63 -0.66 1.35 81.48
C ILE A 63 -1.16 0.39 82.56
N VAL A 64 -0.88 -0.91 82.40
CA VAL A 64 -0.99 -1.89 83.48
C VAL A 64 0.00 -1.49 84.58
N SER A 65 -0.51 -1.26 85.79
CA SER A 65 0.30 -0.80 86.93
C SER A 65 1.23 -1.90 87.47
N GLU A 66 2.33 -1.53 88.14
CA GLU A 66 3.26 -2.50 88.75
C GLU A 66 2.59 -3.34 89.85
N GLU A 67 1.59 -2.77 90.54
CA GLU A 67 0.76 -3.48 91.52
C GLU A 67 -0.13 -4.53 90.86
N GLU A 68 -0.75 -4.21 89.72
CA GLU A 68 -1.55 -5.16 88.94
C GLU A 68 -0.68 -6.29 88.39
N PHE A 69 0.52 -5.98 87.88
CA PHE A 69 1.49 -6.98 87.41
C PHE A 69 1.94 -7.91 88.54
N SER A 70 2.28 -7.35 89.71
CA SER A 70 2.68 -8.14 90.88
C SER A 70 1.53 -9.03 91.36
N SER A 71 0.29 -8.54 91.33
CA SER A 71 -0.90 -9.31 91.66
C SER A 71 -1.16 -10.43 90.63
N ALA A 72 -0.91 -10.18 89.34
CA ALA A 72 -1.06 -11.15 88.26
C ALA A 72 -0.02 -12.28 88.40
N ILE A 73 1.22 -11.98 88.79
CA ILE A 73 2.24 -13.00 89.07
C ILE A 73 1.81 -13.92 90.22
N LEU A 74 1.27 -13.36 91.30
CA LEU A 74 0.79 -14.14 92.44
C LEU A 74 -0.41 -15.01 92.06
N LYS A 75 -1.32 -14.51 91.23
CA LYS A 75 -2.48 -15.26 90.72
C LYS A 75 -2.11 -16.33 89.69
N MET A 76 -1.09 -16.09 88.87
CA MET A 76 -0.54 -17.08 87.93
C MET A 76 -0.03 -18.33 88.65
N ARG A 77 0.53 -18.17 89.86
CA ARG A 77 0.98 -19.30 90.71
C ARG A 77 -0.16 -20.26 91.05
N ASN A 78 -1.41 -19.78 91.04
CA ASN A 78 -2.62 -20.57 91.28
C ASN A 78 -3.28 -21.07 89.99
N GLY A 79 -2.64 -20.92 88.83
CA GLY A 79 -3.12 -21.46 87.54
C GLY A 79 -4.13 -20.58 86.80
N ASP A 80 -4.29 -19.30 87.17
CA ASP A 80 -5.20 -18.39 86.48
C ASP A 80 -4.69 -17.98 85.09
N LEU A 81 -5.48 -18.29 84.05
CA LEU A 81 -5.12 -18.08 82.65
C LEU A 81 -5.20 -16.60 82.24
N GLU A 82 -6.06 -15.79 82.86
CA GLU A 82 -6.16 -14.35 82.58
C GLU A 82 -4.95 -13.59 83.13
N SER A 83 -4.37 -14.06 84.24
CA SER A 83 -3.12 -13.54 84.75
C SER A 83 -1.93 -13.76 83.80
N VAL A 84 -1.92 -14.85 83.02
CA VAL A 84 -0.90 -15.09 81.98
C VAL A 84 -1.02 -14.08 80.84
N LYS A 85 -2.25 -13.74 80.42
CA LYS A 85 -2.48 -12.70 79.39
C LYS A 85 -2.03 -11.33 79.89
N CYS A 86 -2.37 -10.96 81.12
CA CYS A 86 -1.94 -9.71 81.74
C CYS A 86 -0.41 -9.59 81.83
N ILE A 87 0.29 -10.68 82.18
CA ILE A 87 1.76 -10.73 82.19
C ILE A 87 2.33 -10.63 80.77
N ALA A 88 1.78 -11.35 79.79
CA ALA A 88 2.23 -11.28 78.40
C ALA A 88 2.01 -9.88 77.78
N GLU A 89 0.89 -9.23 78.10
CA GLU A 89 0.57 -7.86 77.72
C GLU A 89 1.52 -6.86 78.40
N TYR A 90 1.77 -7.02 79.70
CA TYR A 90 2.77 -6.22 80.42
C TYR A 90 4.18 -6.41 79.83
N ILE A 91 4.59 -7.63 79.51
CA ILE A 91 5.90 -7.91 78.89
C ILE A 91 5.96 -7.29 77.49
N SER A 92 4.91 -7.41 76.67
CA SER A 92 4.84 -6.79 75.33
C SER A 92 4.93 -5.26 75.43
N LEU A 93 4.24 -4.67 76.40
CA LEU A 93 4.31 -3.25 76.74
C LEU A 93 5.68 -2.86 77.35
N SER A 94 6.37 -3.78 78.01
CA SER A 94 7.72 -3.55 78.55
C SER A 94 8.80 -3.65 77.46
N GLU A 95 8.58 -4.50 76.45
CA GLU A 95 9.42 -4.58 75.25
C GLU A 95 9.21 -3.37 74.36
N SER A 96 8.00 -2.81 74.27
CA SER A 96 7.79 -1.50 73.65
C SER A 96 8.42 -0.37 74.48
N ARG A 97 8.40 -0.44 75.82
CA ARG A 97 9.16 0.49 76.70
C ARG A 97 10.69 0.42 76.53
N ARG A 98 11.25 -0.57 75.83
CA ARG A 98 12.71 -0.58 75.50
C ARG A 98 13.10 0.53 74.53
N PHE A 99 12.15 1.24 73.93
CA PHE A 99 12.38 2.31 72.96
C PHE A 99 12.02 3.70 73.49
N GLU A 100 12.46 4.05 74.70
CA GLU A 100 12.18 5.36 75.32
C GLU A 100 12.55 6.59 74.46
N PHE A 101 13.42 6.43 73.47
CA PHE A 101 13.86 7.50 72.57
C PHE A 101 13.71 7.17 71.08
N GLU A 102 13.02 8.04 70.36
CA GLU A 102 12.85 8.03 68.91
C GLU A 102 13.60 9.21 68.29
N VAL A 103 14.53 8.89 67.39
CA VAL A 103 15.22 9.90 66.58
C VAL A 103 14.39 10.09 65.32
N PRO A 104 14.05 11.34 64.94
CA PRO A 104 13.17 11.63 63.82
C PRO A 104 13.85 11.34 62.48
N TYR A 105 13.83 10.08 62.06
CA TYR A 105 14.42 9.65 60.79
C TYR A 105 13.80 10.40 59.60
N GLU A 106 12.49 10.62 59.62
CA GLU A 106 11.75 11.36 58.59
C GLU A 106 12.33 12.78 58.38
N TYR A 107 12.55 13.53 59.46
CA TYR A 107 13.12 14.89 59.34
C TYR A 107 14.56 14.89 58.86
N ILE A 108 15.34 13.86 59.24
CA ILE A 108 16.71 13.67 58.76
C ILE A 108 16.68 13.39 57.24
N THR A 109 15.85 12.45 56.79
CA THR A 109 15.73 12.11 55.38
C THR A 109 15.22 13.29 54.56
N ASP A 110 14.15 13.95 55.00
CA ASP A 110 13.58 15.09 54.30
C ASP A 110 14.62 16.19 54.10
N TYR A 111 15.38 16.51 55.15
CA TYR A 111 16.42 17.52 55.07
C TYR A 111 17.55 17.10 54.12
N VAL A 112 18.02 15.85 54.20
CA VAL A 112 19.11 15.34 53.34
C VAL A 112 18.70 15.34 51.86
N TYR A 113 17.46 14.95 51.54
CA TYR A 113 16.97 14.89 50.17
C TYR A 113 16.63 16.29 49.62
N SER A 114 16.15 17.21 50.45
CA SER A 114 15.77 18.56 50.03
C SER A 114 16.96 19.48 49.73
N ASN A 115 18.11 19.25 50.35
CA ASN A 115 19.30 20.08 50.16
C ASN A 115 20.29 19.45 49.19
N ASP A 116 20.86 20.20 48.26
CA ASP A 116 21.89 19.71 47.31
C ASP A 116 23.27 19.57 47.98
N LEU A 117 23.36 18.63 48.92
CA LEU A 117 24.55 18.37 49.71
C LEU A 117 25.43 17.34 49.00
N GLN A 118 26.54 17.78 48.43
CA GLN A 118 27.62 16.91 47.96
C GLN A 118 28.60 16.65 49.09
N ILE A 119 28.28 15.68 49.94
CA ILE A 119 29.12 15.33 51.09
C ILE A 119 29.78 13.99 50.84
N GLU A 120 31.10 13.97 50.97
CA GLU A 120 31.86 12.73 50.97
C GLU A 120 31.68 12.00 52.32
N TYR A 121 31.38 10.70 52.25
CA TYR A 121 31.08 9.86 53.40
C TYR A 121 32.16 9.93 54.49
N VAL A 122 33.44 9.86 54.08
CA VAL A 122 34.59 9.88 55.00
C VAL A 122 34.61 11.16 55.83
N VAL A 123 34.40 12.31 55.17
CA VAL A 123 34.43 13.63 55.82
C VAL A 123 33.27 13.79 56.81
N LEU A 124 32.11 13.24 56.50
CA LEU A 124 30.97 13.22 57.40
C LEU A 124 31.23 12.34 58.63
N GLU A 125 31.80 11.16 58.43
CA GLU A 125 32.12 10.26 59.53
C GLU A 125 33.12 10.89 60.50
N ASP A 126 34.16 11.54 59.99
CA ASP A 126 35.14 12.28 60.81
C ASP A 126 34.46 13.39 61.63
N ARG A 127 33.51 14.12 61.05
CA ARG A 127 32.74 15.14 61.76
C ARG A 127 31.84 14.58 62.84
N LEU A 128 31.17 13.46 62.55
CA LEU A 128 30.34 12.79 63.54
C LEU A 128 31.19 12.25 64.69
N ASN A 129 32.43 11.83 64.43
CA ASN A 129 33.39 11.44 65.46
C ASN A 129 33.84 12.66 66.30
N LEU A 130 34.16 13.80 65.68
CA LEU A 130 34.48 15.04 66.40
C LEU A 130 33.31 15.52 67.26
N PHE A 131 32.09 15.46 66.71
CA PHE A 131 30.87 15.81 67.42
C PHE A 131 30.62 14.88 68.62
N ALA A 132 30.90 13.58 68.47
CA ALA A 132 30.86 12.63 69.58
C ALA A 132 31.84 13.01 70.70
N GLN A 133 33.09 13.34 70.35
CA GLN A 133 34.10 13.79 71.33
C GLN A 133 33.68 15.09 72.04
N CYS A 134 33.09 16.03 71.31
CA CYS A 134 32.53 17.26 71.90
C CYS A 134 31.42 16.93 72.91
N ILE A 135 30.54 15.98 72.60
CA ILE A 135 29.52 15.52 73.52
C ILE A 135 30.15 14.88 74.76
N GLU A 136 31.08 13.94 74.58
CA GLU A 136 31.77 13.22 75.67
C GLU A 136 32.48 14.18 76.65
N SER A 137 33.15 15.21 76.14
CA SER A 137 33.84 16.19 76.97
C SER A 137 32.92 17.04 77.85
N LYS A 138 31.63 17.13 77.50
CA LYS A 138 30.65 18.01 78.15
C LYS A 138 29.71 17.29 79.12
N ILE A 139 29.71 15.97 79.11
CA ILE A 139 28.79 15.15 79.92
C ILE A 139 29.43 14.52 81.15
N ILE A 140 30.68 14.87 81.46
CA ILE A 140 31.46 14.30 82.59
C ILE A 140 30.73 14.47 83.93
N ASP A 141 30.00 15.57 84.11
CA ASP A 141 29.31 15.91 85.35
C ASP A 141 27.83 15.45 85.41
N TYR A 142 27.36 14.68 84.42
CA TYR A 142 25.98 14.20 84.36
C TYR A 142 25.81 12.82 84.99
N ASP A 143 24.57 12.49 85.37
CA ASP A 143 24.23 11.17 85.91
C ASP A 143 24.47 10.06 84.88
N ASN A 144 24.85 8.87 85.36
CA ASN A 144 25.10 7.69 84.51
C ASN A 144 23.92 7.30 83.60
N ASN A 145 22.69 7.62 83.98
CA ASN A 145 21.50 7.36 83.15
C ASN A 145 21.36 8.36 82.00
N ASP A 146 21.71 9.63 82.22
CA ASP A 146 21.68 10.68 81.20
C ASP A 146 22.76 10.45 80.15
N ILE A 147 23.96 10.06 80.58
CA ILE A 147 25.06 9.67 79.68
C ILE A 147 24.62 8.53 78.75
N LYS A 148 24.07 7.44 79.32
CA LYS A 148 23.57 6.30 78.53
C LYS A 148 22.44 6.68 77.57
N THR A 149 21.58 7.60 77.99
CA THR A 149 20.50 8.12 77.15
C THR A 149 21.06 8.86 75.95
N LEU A 150 21.99 9.78 76.19
CA LEU A 150 22.59 10.59 75.16
C LEU A 150 23.39 9.76 74.15
N GLU A 151 24.18 8.79 74.62
CA GLU A 151 24.91 7.84 73.77
C GLU A 151 23.96 7.07 72.84
N LYS A 152 22.83 6.57 73.38
CA LYS A 152 21.83 5.85 72.59
C LYS A 152 21.19 6.73 71.52
N VAL A 153 20.78 7.95 71.87
CA VAL A 153 20.13 8.90 70.95
C VAL A 153 21.13 9.33 69.88
N PHE A 154 22.35 9.69 70.27
CA PHE A 154 23.40 10.07 69.33
C PHE A 154 23.76 8.94 68.37
N ARG A 155 23.91 7.70 68.86
CA ARG A 155 24.17 6.53 68.00
C ARG A 155 23.06 6.31 66.96
N LYS A 156 21.80 6.44 67.37
CA LYS A 156 20.65 6.35 66.45
C LYS A 156 20.69 7.50 65.42
N PHE A 157 20.92 8.73 65.87
CA PHE A 157 21.05 9.92 65.02
C PHE A 157 22.15 9.77 63.98
N ARG A 158 23.36 9.41 64.41
CA ARG A 158 24.50 9.10 63.52
C ARG A 158 24.12 8.07 62.47
N ARG A 159 23.53 6.94 62.87
CA ARG A 159 23.14 5.86 61.93
C ARG A 159 22.13 6.36 60.90
N HIS A 160 21.11 7.08 61.34
CA HIS A 160 20.04 7.58 60.48
C HIS A 160 20.56 8.61 59.47
N LEU A 161 21.41 9.55 59.91
CA LEU A 161 22.01 10.54 59.03
C LEU A 161 22.93 9.92 57.97
N LEU A 162 23.81 9.00 58.38
CA LEU A 162 24.69 8.29 57.45
C LEU A 162 23.91 7.48 56.43
N LEU A 163 22.86 6.78 56.88
CA LEU A 163 22.00 5.98 56.00
C LEU A 163 21.29 6.86 54.97
N ALA A 164 20.69 7.97 55.38
CA ALA A 164 19.99 8.89 54.49
C ALA A 164 20.91 9.45 53.40
N ILE A 165 22.14 9.83 53.77
CA ILE A 165 23.13 10.37 52.83
C ILE A 165 23.62 9.29 51.86
N PHE A 166 23.87 8.07 52.35
CA PHE A 166 24.26 6.95 51.50
C PHE A 166 23.16 6.59 50.49
N GLN A 167 21.91 6.50 50.95
CA GLN A 167 20.75 6.21 50.10
C GLN A 167 20.59 7.28 49.02
N LYS A 168 20.67 8.56 49.38
CA LYS A 168 20.58 9.65 48.41
C LYS A 168 21.67 9.53 47.35
N LYS A 169 22.93 9.38 47.76
CA LYS A 169 24.07 9.24 46.83
C LYS A 169 23.87 8.06 45.86
N TYR A 170 23.48 6.90 46.39
CA TYR A 170 23.23 5.72 45.58
C TYR A 170 22.10 5.95 44.56
N ILE A 171 20.98 6.54 45.00
CA ILE A 171 19.85 6.87 44.12
C ILE A 171 20.28 7.86 43.03
N ASP A 172 21.06 8.90 43.37
CA ASP A 172 21.55 9.87 42.40
C ASP A 172 22.46 9.23 41.34
N GLU A 173 23.37 8.33 41.75
CA GLU A 173 24.26 7.62 40.84
C GLU A 173 23.48 6.68 39.90
N VAL A 174 22.55 5.90 40.45
CA VAL A 174 21.67 5.02 39.66
C VAL A 174 20.81 5.85 38.71
N THR A 175 20.19 6.92 39.19
CA THR A 175 19.33 7.80 38.38
C THR A 175 20.13 8.44 37.24
N LYS A 176 21.35 8.93 37.48
CA LYS A 176 22.23 9.47 36.43
C LYS A 176 22.62 8.42 35.41
N LYS A 177 22.92 7.19 35.85
CA LYS A 177 23.27 6.08 34.96
C LYS A 177 22.10 5.67 34.07
N GLU A 178 20.91 5.54 34.65
CA GLU A 178 19.70 5.18 33.90
C GLU A 178 19.25 6.31 32.98
N ALA A 179 19.38 7.57 33.38
CA ALA A 179 19.13 8.73 32.51
C ALA A 179 20.06 8.75 31.30
N ARG A 180 21.36 8.43 31.47
CA ARG A 180 22.30 8.30 30.35
C ARG A 180 21.91 7.18 29.40
N LYS A 181 21.53 6.01 29.92
CA LYS A 181 21.04 4.89 29.09
C LYS A 181 19.78 5.28 28.32
N ALA A 182 18.82 5.92 28.99
CA ALA A 182 17.59 6.42 28.36
C ALA A 182 17.91 7.42 27.23
N GLY A 183 18.87 8.32 27.44
CA GLY A 183 19.35 9.24 26.40
C GLY A 183 19.96 8.53 25.19
N VAL A 184 20.78 7.49 25.40
CA VAL A 184 21.32 6.67 24.30
C VAL A 184 20.21 5.96 23.53
N ILE A 185 19.23 5.38 24.25
CA ILE A 185 18.08 4.71 23.63
C ILE A 185 17.26 5.71 22.80
N ALA A 186 17.00 6.92 23.33
CA ALA A 186 16.29 7.98 22.63
C ALA A 186 17.02 8.41 21.34
N ASN A 187 18.35 8.58 21.40
CA ASN A 187 19.16 8.93 20.22
C ASN A 187 19.13 7.82 19.16
N ASN A 188 19.19 6.55 19.57
CA ASN A 188 19.08 5.41 18.67
C ASN A 188 17.69 5.36 18.02
N ALA A 189 16.63 5.58 18.80
CA ALA A 189 15.26 5.64 18.30
C ALA A 189 15.08 6.77 17.28
N GLN A 190 15.65 7.96 17.54
CA GLN A 190 15.63 9.07 16.59
C GLN A 190 16.36 8.73 15.28
N THR A 191 17.51 8.05 15.37
CA THR A 191 18.27 7.60 14.19
C THR A 191 17.47 6.61 13.37
N ILE A 192 16.81 5.63 14.02
CA ILE A 192 15.94 4.66 13.36
C ILE A 192 14.75 5.36 12.68
N ALA A 193 14.12 6.32 13.35
CA ALA A 193 13.02 7.10 12.79
C ALA A 193 13.43 7.89 11.53
N ASN A 194 14.59 8.55 11.56
CA ASN A 194 15.14 9.27 10.41
C ASN A 194 15.43 8.33 9.23
N ASN A 195 16.02 7.15 9.50
CA ASN A 195 16.28 6.15 8.47
C ASN A 195 14.98 5.60 7.86
N ALA A 196 13.97 5.34 8.69
CA ALA A 196 12.65 4.89 8.24
C ALA A 196 11.99 5.95 7.34
N GLN A 197 12.12 7.24 7.69
CA GLN A 197 11.61 8.34 6.86
C GLN A 197 12.31 8.42 5.50
N GLN A 198 13.64 8.25 5.46
CA GLN A 198 14.40 8.21 4.20
C GLN A 198 13.98 7.04 3.31
N ILE A 199 13.80 5.85 3.89
CA ILE A 199 13.30 4.66 3.18
C ILE A 199 11.90 4.92 2.62
N SER A 200 11.01 5.51 3.42
CA SER A 200 9.65 5.86 2.99
C SER A 200 9.65 6.83 1.82
N ASN A 201 10.51 7.85 1.84
CA ASN A 201 10.63 8.81 0.73
C ASN A 201 11.15 8.13 -0.54
N LYS A 202 12.16 7.25 -0.42
CA LYS A 202 12.67 6.49 -1.55
C LYS A 202 11.60 5.56 -2.14
N ALA A 203 10.83 4.88 -1.30
CA ALA A 203 9.73 4.03 -1.74
C ALA A 203 8.65 4.83 -2.48
N LYS A 204 8.37 6.06 -2.04
CA LYS A 204 7.45 6.98 -2.74
C LYS A 204 8.00 7.36 -4.12
N ASP A 205 9.26 7.76 -4.21
CA ASP A 205 9.89 8.11 -5.49
C ASP A 205 9.89 6.93 -6.47
N ASP A 206 10.18 5.73 -5.98
CA ASP A 206 10.16 4.50 -6.78
C ASP A 206 8.73 4.17 -7.26
N SER A 207 7.71 4.40 -6.41
CA SER A 207 6.30 4.27 -6.79
C SER A 207 5.90 5.26 -7.89
N GLU A 208 6.30 6.53 -7.79
CA GLU A 208 6.01 7.54 -8.81
C GLU A 208 6.71 7.22 -10.15
N ARG A 209 7.92 6.64 -10.10
CA ARG A 209 8.61 6.16 -11.31
C ARG A 209 7.89 4.97 -11.94
N ALA A 210 7.42 4.03 -11.13
CA ALA A 210 6.65 2.88 -11.61
C ALA A 210 5.35 3.32 -12.29
N GLU A 211 4.64 4.29 -11.74
CA GLU A 211 3.42 4.86 -12.33
C GLU A 211 3.69 5.54 -13.69
N LYS A 212 4.77 6.34 -13.79
CA LYS A 212 5.20 6.93 -15.06
C LYS A 212 5.61 5.89 -16.10
N LEU A 213 6.17 4.76 -15.67
CA LEU A 213 6.55 3.69 -16.58
C LEU A 213 5.32 2.90 -17.05
N ALA A 214 4.35 2.68 -16.17
CA ALA A 214 3.07 2.06 -16.52
C ALA A 214 2.29 2.89 -17.55
N THR A 215 2.19 4.20 -17.36
CA THR A 215 1.50 5.09 -18.33
C THR A 215 2.19 5.12 -19.69
N LYS A 216 3.53 5.11 -19.73
CA LYS A 216 4.29 4.97 -20.99
C LYS A 216 4.07 3.62 -21.66
N ALA A 217 3.98 2.54 -20.89
CA ALA A 217 3.70 1.21 -21.42
C ALA A 217 2.29 1.13 -22.03
N GLU A 218 1.30 1.76 -21.39
CA GLU A 218 -0.07 1.89 -21.90
C GLU A 218 -0.11 2.70 -23.21
N GLU A 219 0.59 3.84 -23.28
CA GLU A 219 0.69 4.65 -24.50
C GLU A 219 1.35 3.86 -25.65
N LEU A 220 2.41 3.10 -25.37
CA LEU A 220 3.07 2.25 -26.35
C LEU A 220 2.19 1.10 -26.82
N ALA A 221 1.40 0.50 -25.92
CA ALA A 221 0.44 -0.55 -26.26
C ALA A 221 -0.65 0.00 -27.20
N GLY A 222 -1.20 1.18 -26.92
CA GLY A 222 -2.16 1.85 -27.80
C GLY A 222 -1.60 2.12 -29.20
N LYS A 223 -0.38 2.66 -29.29
CA LYS A 223 0.29 2.87 -30.59
C LYS A 223 0.54 1.57 -31.35
N ALA A 224 0.87 0.49 -30.64
CA ALA A 224 1.07 -0.82 -31.27
C ALA A 224 -0.25 -1.40 -31.81
N GLU A 225 -1.36 -1.18 -31.10
CA GLU A 225 -2.71 -1.57 -31.55
C GLU A 225 -3.14 -0.78 -32.80
N ASP A 226 -2.91 0.54 -32.82
CA ASP A 226 -3.18 1.39 -33.98
C ASP A 226 -2.38 0.94 -35.21
N LEU A 227 -1.06 0.71 -35.04
CA LEU A 227 -0.20 0.22 -36.11
C LEU A 227 -0.61 -1.17 -36.63
N ALA A 228 -1.03 -2.07 -35.74
CA ALA A 228 -1.53 -3.39 -36.12
C ALA A 228 -2.84 -3.28 -36.93
N SER A 229 -3.74 -2.37 -36.53
CA SER A 229 -4.98 -2.09 -37.24
C SER A 229 -4.74 -1.51 -38.64
N GLU A 230 -3.82 -0.55 -38.75
CA GLU A 230 -3.42 0.04 -40.02
C GLU A 230 -2.79 -1.01 -40.97
N ALA A 231 -1.90 -1.85 -40.45
CA ALA A 231 -1.30 -2.94 -41.21
C ALA A 231 -2.34 -3.96 -41.71
N ASP A 232 -3.34 -4.32 -40.89
CA ASP A 232 -4.44 -5.22 -41.30
C ASP A 232 -5.31 -4.58 -42.40
N ALA A 233 -5.63 -3.29 -42.27
CA ALA A 233 -6.36 -2.55 -43.31
C ALA A 233 -5.58 -2.50 -44.63
N GLN A 234 -4.27 -2.24 -44.57
CA GLN A 234 -3.40 -2.24 -45.74
C GLN A 234 -3.28 -3.63 -46.38
N ALA A 235 -3.18 -4.68 -45.56
CA ALA A 235 -3.15 -6.06 -46.04
C ALA A 235 -4.45 -6.42 -46.78
N LYS A 236 -5.62 -6.10 -46.20
CA LYS A 236 -6.94 -6.29 -46.84
C LYS A 236 -7.06 -5.55 -48.17
N SER A 237 -6.60 -4.30 -48.21
CA SER A 237 -6.56 -3.51 -49.44
C SER A 237 -5.66 -4.14 -50.51
N THR A 238 -4.48 -4.64 -50.12
CA THR A 238 -3.53 -5.28 -51.04
C THR A 238 -4.09 -6.60 -51.59
N ILE A 239 -4.77 -7.40 -50.76
CA ILE A 239 -5.44 -8.64 -51.20
C ILE A 239 -6.54 -8.31 -52.22
N ALA A 240 -7.36 -7.29 -51.96
CA ALA A 240 -8.39 -6.86 -52.90
C ALA A 240 -7.80 -6.43 -54.24
N ASN A 241 -6.71 -5.64 -54.22
CA ASN A 241 -6.01 -5.22 -55.44
C ASN A 241 -5.42 -6.41 -56.19
N TYR A 242 -4.82 -7.39 -55.50
CA TYR A 242 -4.29 -8.59 -56.12
C TYR A 242 -5.38 -9.40 -56.84
N ILE A 243 -6.52 -9.64 -56.17
CA ILE A 243 -7.67 -10.34 -56.77
C ILE A 243 -8.18 -9.59 -58.02
N ALA A 244 -8.27 -8.26 -57.96
CA ALA A 244 -8.68 -7.45 -59.10
C ALA A 244 -7.72 -7.58 -60.29
N ILE A 245 -6.41 -7.48 -60.05
CA ILE A 245 -5.37 -7.65 -61.08
C ILE A 245 -5.45 -9.06 -61.70
N LEU A 246 -5.61 -10.10 -60.87
CA LEU A 246 -5.71 -11.48 -61.32
C LEU A 246 -6.98 -11.72 -62.16
N GLY A 247 -8.10 -11.09 -61.78
CA GLY A 247 -9.33 -11.09 -62.56
C GLY A 247 -9.18 -10.44 -63.93
N ILE A 248 -8.48 -9.30 -64.01
CA ILE A 248 -8.17 -8.62 -65.29
C ILE A 248 -7.33 -9.54 -66.19
N PHE A 249 -6.27 -10.16 -65.66
CA PHE A 249 -5.44 -11.08 -66.43
C PHE A 249 -6.20 -12.30 -66.92
N ALA A 250 -7.02 -12.91 -66.07
CA ALA A 250 -7.86 -14.04 -66.47
C ALA A 250 -8.82 -13.66 -67.61
N SER A 251 -9.43 -12.47 -67.55
CA SER A 251 -10.29 -11.95 -68.62
C SER A 251 -9.53 -11.77 -69.93
N ILE A 252 -8.32 -11.20 -69.90
CA ILE A 252 -7.48 -11.01 -71.10
C ILE A 252 -7.12 -12.37 -71.72
N ILE A 253 -6.65 -13.32 -70.91
CA ILE A 253 -6.28 -14.68 -71.34
C ILE A 253 -7.47 -15.39 -71.97
N PHE A 254 -8.64 -15.35 -71.31
CA PHE A 254 -9.86 -15.99 -71.81
C PHE A 254 -10.32 -15.37 -73.13
N THR A 255 -10.23 -14.04 -73.26
CA THR A 255 -10.61 -13.33 -74.49
C THR A 255 -9.64 -13.64 -75.64
N LEU A 256 -8.33 -13.68 -75.38
CA LEU A 256 -7.32 -14.01 -76.38
C LEU A 256 -7.43 -15.47 -76.84
N PHE A 257 -7.37 -16.44 -75.92
CA PHE A 257 -7.41 -17.85 -76.30
C PHE A 257 -8.80 -18.30 -76.76
N GLY A 258 -9.86 -17.83 -76.11
CA GLY A 258 -11.23 -18.08 -76.54
C GLY A 258 -11.50 -17.46 -77.92
N GLY A 259 -11.06 -16.22 -78.13
CA GLY A 259 -11.19 -15.51 -79.40
C GLY A 259 -10.43 -16.19 -80.54
N VAL A 260 -9.16 -16.57 -80.32
CA VAL A 260 -8.34 -17.26 -81.34
C VAL A 260 -8.92 -18.62 -81.71
N ASN A 261 -9.37 -19.41 -80.74
CA ASN A 261 -9.99 -20.72 -81.01
C ASN A 261 -11.29 -20.57 -81.82
N LEU A 262 -12.10 -19.58 -81.47
CA LEU A 262 -13.37 -19.31 -82.13
C LEU A 262 -13.16 -18.77 -83.56
N ILE A 263 -12.20 -17.86 -83.77
CA ILE A 263 -11.80 -17.38 -85.10
C ILE A 263 -11.27 -18.55 -85.94
N SER A 264 -10.38 -19.38 -85.39
CA SER A 264 -9.80 -20.54 -86.09
C SER A 264 -10.86 -21.55 -86.55
N ALA A 265 -11.83 -21.87 -85.69
CA ALA A 265 -12.97 -22.73 -86.05
C ALA A 265 -13.83 -22.11 -87.16
N THR A 266 -14.06 -20.79 -87.09
CA THR A 266 -14.84 -20.06 -88.09
C THR A 266 -14.14 -20.03 -89.45
N VAL A 267 -12.82 -19.81 -89.48
CA VAL A 267 -12.02 -19.82 -90.71
C VAL A 267 -12.03 -21.20 -91.37
N LYS A 268 -11.88 -22.28 -90.60
CA LYS A 268 -11.96 -23.67 -91.13
C LYS A 268 -13.33 -23.99 -91.73
N LEU A 269 -14.41 -23.51 -91.13
CA LEU A 269 -15.76 -23.66 -91.68
C LEU A 269 -15.97 -22.87 -92.97
N LEU A 270 -15.33 -21.70 -93.08
CA LEU A 270 -15.34 -20.85 -94.28
C LEU A 270 -14.72 -21.54 -95.49
N GLU A 271 -13.60 -22.23 -95.28
CA GLU A 271 -12.81 -22.87 -96.33
C GLU A 271 -13.51 -24.10 -96.91
N ALA A 272 -14.28 -24.85 -96.10
CA ALA A 272 -14.86 -26.13 -96.47
C ALA A 272 -16.22 -26.05 -97.22
N ASN A 273 -16.94 -24.92 -97.19
CA ASN A 273 -18.26 -24.81 -97.84
C ASN A 273 -18.58 -23.36 -98.24
N SER A 274 -18.16 -22.98 -99.46
CA SER A 274 -18.43 -21.65 -100.05
C SER A 274 -19.90 -21.47 -100.46
N ARG A 275 -20.79 -21.39 -99.48
CA ARG A 275 -22.16 -20.91 -99.67
C ARG A 275 -22.37 -19.68 -98.80
N TRP A 276 -22.26 -18.51 -99.43
CA TRP A 276 -22.44 -17.17 -98.86
C TRP A 276 -23.56 -17.04 -97.80
N PRO A 277 -24.76 -17.63 -97.95
CA PRO A 277 -25.83 -17.49 -96.95
C PRO A 277 -25.52 -18.12 -95.58
N TYR A 278 -24.80 -19.25 -95.56
CA TYR A 278 -24.44 -19.95 -94.32
C TYR A 278 -23.35 -19.20 -93.56
N LEU A 279 -22.43 -18.58 -94.29
CA LEU A 279 -21.38 -17.73 -93.74
C LEU A 279 -21.97 -16.50 -93.06
N THR A 280 -22.90 -15.81 -93.73
CA THR A 280 -23.58 -14.64 -93.15
C THR A 280 -24.41 -15.03 -91.91
N PHE A 281 -25.05 -16.20 -91.93
CA PHE A 281 -25.77 -16.73 -90.78
C PHE A 281 -24.85 -16.98 -89.57
N ILE A 282 -23.72 -17.66 -89.78
CA ILE A 282 -22.75 -17.95 -88.71
C ILE A 282 -22.16 -16.67 -88.15
N ILE A 283 -21.75 -15.72 -89.00
CA ILE A 283 -21.21 -14.43 -88.54
C ILE A 283 -22.26 -13.62 -87.77
N ALA A 284 -23.52 -13.58 -88.21
CA ALA A 284 -24.59 -12.89 -87.51
C ALA A 284 -24.88 -13.53 -86.14
N LEU A 285 -24.91 -14.86 -86.06
CA LEU A 285 -25.10 -15.60 -84.80
C LEU A 285 -23.92 -15.39 -83.85
N LEU A 286 -22.70 -15.41 -84.38
CA LEU A 286 -21.46 -15.19 -83.64
C LEU A 286 -21.36 -13.75 -83.11
N MET A 287 -21.75 -12.75 -83.91
CA MET A 287 -21.82 -11.34 -83.47
C MET A 287 -22.89 -11.12 -82.41
N ILE A 288 -24.07 -11.74 -82.53
CA ILE A 288 -25.09 -11.72 -81.47
C ILE A 288 -24.56 -12.34 -80.18
N CYS A 289 -23.87 -13.48 -80.29
CA CYS A 289 -23.28 -14.17 -79.14
C CYS A 289 -22.21 -13.30 -78.45
N LEU A 290 -21.33 -12.67 -79.24
CA LEU A 290 -20.30 -11.75 -78.75
C LEU A 290 -20.93 -10.52 -78.07
N LEU A 291 -21.96 -9.92 -78.67
CA LEU A 291 -22.68 -8.81 -78.06
C LEU A 291 -23.39 -9.22 -76.76
N THR A 292 -24.01 -10.40 -76.69
CA THR A 292 -24.63 -10.92 -75.46
C THR A 292 -23.62 -11.13 -74.34
N LEU A 293 -22.44 -11.68 -74.64
CA LEU A 293 -21.39 -11.85 -73.64
C LEU A 293 -20.84 -10.51 -73.16
N LEU A 294 -20.58 -9.57 -74.07
CA LEU A 294 -20.09 -8.24 -73.70
C LEU A 294 -21.06 -7.50 -72.77
N ASN A 295 -22.37 -7.59 -73.05
CA ASN A 295 -23.38 -6.95 -72.19
C ASN A 295 -23.50 -7.61 -70.82
N MET A 296 -23.39 -8.94 -70.76
CA MET A 296 -23.36 -9.67 -69.48
C MET A 296 -22.16 -9.25 -68.63
N LEU A 297 -21.00 -9.05 -69.27
CA LEU A 297 -19.76 -8.63 -68.63
C LEU A 297 -19.83 -7.18 -68.13
N ILE A 298 -20.38 -6.24 -68.92
CA ILE A 298 -20.60 -4.84 -68.49
C ILE A 298 -21.56 -4.79 -67.30
N LYS A 299 -22.67 -5.54 -67.33
CA LYS A 299 -23.60 -5.62 -66.20
C LYS A 299 -22.95 -6.20 -64.95
N TRP A 300 -22.11 -7.22 -65.12
CA TRP A 300 -21.38 -7.83 -64.01
C TRP A 300 -20.33 -6.90 -63.42
N VAL A 301 -19.55 -6.18 -64.25
CA VAL A 301 -18.58 -5.17 -63.79
C VAL A 301 -19.28 -4.03 -63.05
N ASN A 302 -20.40 -3.53 -63.58
CA ASN A 302 -21.20 -2.50 -62.89
C ASN A 302 -21.77 -3.03 -61.56
N SER A 303 -22.19 -4.29 -61.52
CA SER A 303 -22.65 -4.92 -60.27
C SER A 303 -21.53 -5.01 -59.24
N ILE A 304 -20.30 -5.34 -59.64
CA ILE A 304 -19.14 -5.40 -58.73
C ILE A 304 -18.76 -4.01 -58.22
N ASN A 305 -18.76 -3.00 -59.09
CA ASN A 305 -18.47 -1.62 -58.68
C ASN A 305 -19.50 -1.11 -57.66
N ASN A 306 -20.78 -1.43 -57.86
CA ASN A 306 -21.84 -1.07 -56.91
C ASN A 306 -21.70 -1.83 -55.57
N LEU A 307 -21.28 -3.10 -55.62
CA LEU A 307 -21.00 -3.90 -54.42
C LEU A 307 -19.79 -3.38 -53.63
N LYS A 308 -18.77 -2.86 -54.33
CA LYS A 308 -17.61 -2.21 -53.73
C LYS A 308 -18.01 -0.93 -52.98
N GLU A 309 -18.87 -0.08 -53.58
CA GLU A 309 -19.40 1.11 -52.90
C GLU A 309 -20.24 0.76 -51.66
N GLU A 310 -21.02 -0.31 -51.68
CA GLU A 310 -21.80 -0.75 -50.51
C GLU A 310 -20.92 -1.29 -49.38
N LEU A 311 -19.82 -1.98 -49.70
CA LEU A 311 -18.85 -2.46 -48.70
C LEU A 311 -18.06 -1.31 -48.05
N GLU A 312 -17.65 -0.31 -48.83
CA GLU A 312 -17.00 0.90 -48.29
C GLU A 312 -17.93 1.67 -47.35
N LYS A 313 -19.22 1.79 -47.69
CA LYS A 313 -20.23 2.42 -46.80
C LYS A 313 -20.47 1.66 -45.49
N ARG A 314 -20.25 0.33 -45.47
CA ARG A 314 -20.39 -0.47 -44.24
C ARG A 314 -19.13 -0.42 -43.36
N GLY A 315 -17.94 -0.31 -43.94
CA GLY A 315 -16.68 -0.23 -43.19
C GLY A 315 -16.51 1.06 -42.36
N ILE A 316 -17.10 2.18 -42.82
CA ILE A 316 -16.99 3.48 -42.15
C ILE A 316 -18.00 3.62 -40.99
N ASN A 317 -19.12 2.88 -41.01
CA ASN A 317 -20.17 2.99 -39.99
C ASN A 317 -19.90 2.19 -38.71
N SER A 318 -18.81 1.41 -38.62
CA SER A 318 -18.42 0.67 -37.41
C SER A 318 -17.68 1.51 -36.35
N THR A 319 -17.30 2.75 -36.64
CA THR A 319 -16.60 3.66 -35.71
C THR A 319 -17.41 4.89 -35.29
N SER A 320 -18.72 4.95 -35.54
CA SER A 320 -19.57 6.03 -35.00
C SER A 320 -20.93 5.53 -34.55
N LYS A 321 -21.13 5.54 -33.22
CA LYS A 321 -22.46 5.60 -32.61
C LYS A 321 -23.14 6.92 -33.00
N SER A 322 -24.44 6.82 -33.29
CA SER A 322 -25.44 7.89 -33.27
C SER A 322 -25.51 8.81 -34.51
N ASN A 323 -26.40 8.51 -35.44
CA ASN A 323 -27.74 9.13 -35.47
C ASN A 323 -28.54 8.71 -36.71
N ASN A 324 -29.80 8.34 -36.47
CA ASN A 324 -30.86 8.27 -37.47
C ASN A 324 -30.99 9.61 -38.21
N HIS A 325 -31.10 9.62 -39.55
CA HIS A 325 -32.34 10.08 -40.22
C HIS A 325 -32.32 9.87 -41.76
N LYS A 326 -33.46 9.35 -42.25
CA LYS A 326 -34.10 9.60 -43.54
C LYS A 326 -33.36 9.23 -44.83
N GLN A 327 -33.57 7.95 -45.15
CA GLN A 327 -33.88 7.48 -46.49
C GLN A 327 -35.00 8.33 -47.13
N GLY A 328 -34.66 9.04 -48.20
CA GLY A 328 -35.57 9.87 -48.99
C GLY A 328 -35.29 9.68 -50.48
N LYS A 329 -36.11 8.82 -51.09
CA LYS A 329 -36.46 8.70 -52.51
C LYS A 329 -35.68 9.58 -53.51
N ASN A 330 -35.14 8.93 -54.53
CA ASN A 330 -35.32 9.32 -55.93
C ASN A 330 -35.48 8.06 -56.80
N ILE A 331 -36.68 7.50 -56.74
CA ILE A 331 -37.24 6.59 -57.74
C ILE A 331 -37.82 7.50 -58.83
N LEU A 332 -36.97 8.10 -59.66
CA LEU A 332 -37.46 8.92 -60.77
C LEU A 332 -36.40 9.16 -61.86
N GLU A 333 -35.83 8.09 -62.42
CA GLU A 333 -35.09 8.21 -63.71
C GLU A 333 -34.91 6.86 -64.43
N LYS A 334 -35.86 5.94 -64.31
CA LYS A 334 -35.76 4.59 -64.89
C LYS A 334 -36.74 4.29 -66.01
N ASN A 335 -37.06 5.29 -66.81
CA ASN A 335 -37.82 5.09 -68.01
C ASN A 335 -37.43 6.18 -69.00
N TRP A 336 -36.53 5.85 -69.93
CA TRP A 336 -36.51 6.25 -71.34
C TRP A 336 -35.09 6.09 -71.89
N GLY A 337 -34.85 4.90 -72.40
CA GLY A 337 -33.59 4.53 -73.03
C GLY A 337 -33.68 3.06 -73.33
N VAL A 338 -34.39 2.71 -74.41
CA VAL A 338 -34.25 1.37 -74.98
C VAL A 338 -32.78 1.25 -75.34
N ASP A 339 -32.03 0.54 -74.50
CA ASP A 339 -30.58 0.41 -74.58
C ASP A 339 -30.18 0.13 -76.03
N PHE A 340 -29.11 0.78 -76.48
CA PHE A 340 -28.49 0.57 -77.80
C PHE A 340 -28.34 -0.93 -78.15
N TYR A 341 -28.20 -1.75 -77.11
CA TYR A 341 -28.18 -3.20 -77.15
C TYR A 341 -29.48 -3.86 -77.62
N THR A 342 -30.64 -3.47 -77.10
CA THR A 342 -31.94 -4.00 -77.54
C THR A 342 -32.20 -3.62 -78.99
N LYS A 343 -31.79 -2.41 -79.41
CA LYS A 343 -31.83 -2.00 -80.83
C LYS A 343 -30.89 -2.86 -81.69
N SER A 344 -29.70 -3.16 -81.21
CA SER A 344 -28.73 -4.02 -81.91
C SER A 344 -29.23 -5.47 -82.06
N ILE A 345 -29.77 -6.10 -81.00
CA ILE A 345 -30.34 -7.46 -81.07
C ILE A 345 -31.49 -7.53 -82.05
N ILE A 346 -32.42 -6.56 -82.03
CA ILE A 346 -33.57 -6.55 -82.94
C ILE A 346 -33.09 -6.44 -84.39
N CYS A 347 -32.10 -5.59 -84.66
CA CYS A 347 -31.52 -5.43 -85.99
C CYS A 347 -30.84 -6.72 -86.49
N PHE A 348 -30.04 -7.37 -85.65
CA PHE A 348 -29.36 -8.62 -86.03
C PHE A 348 -30.32 -9.83 -86.09
N SER A 349 -31.34 -9.89 -85.24
CA SER A 349 -32.39 -10.91 -85.30
C SER A 349 -33.21 -10.81 -86.60
N ALA A 350 -33.47 -9.59 -87.07
CA ALA A 350 -34.10 -9.37 -88.36
C ALA A 350 -33.23 -9.87 -89.53
N ILE A 351 -31.91 -9.62 -89.50
CA ILE A 351 -30.96 -10.15 -90.49
C ILE A 351 -30.91 -11.69 -90.46
N LEU A 352 -30.97 -12.28 -89.26
CA LEU A 352 -31.03 -13.73 -89.05
C LEU A 352 -32.28 -14.36 -89.67
N LEU A 353 -33.44 -13.73 -89.49
CA LEU A 353 -34.70 -14.18 -90.09
C LEU A 353 -34.68 -14.08 -91.63
N ILE A 354 -34.10 -13.00 -92.18
CA ILE A 354 -33.94 -12.84 -93.63
C ILE A 354 -33.00 -13.91 -94.20
N SER A 355 -31.89 -14.20 -93.50
CA SER A 355 -30.94 -15.27 -93.86
C SER A 355 -31.59 -16.67 -93.83
N LEU A 356 -32.38 -16.97 -92.79
CA LEU A 356 -33.16 -18.21 -92.68
C LEU A 356 -34.18 -18.35 -93.82
N GLY A 357 -34.86 -17.26 -94.18
CA GLY A 357 -35.77 -17.22 -95.31
C GLY A 357 -35.07 -17.52 -96.65
N GLY A 358 -33.86 -16.99 -96.85
CA GLY A 358 -33.02 -17.29 -98.01
C GLY A 358 -32.60 -18.76 -98.09
N MET A 359 -32.21 -19.36 -96.97
CA MET A 359 -31.88 -20.80 -96.89
C MET A 359 -33.10 -21.70 -97.15
N TYR A 360 -34.30 -21.33 -96.68
CA TYR A 360 -35.53 -22.10 -96.90
C TYR A 360 -35.92 -22.13 -98.38
N LYS A 361 -35.71 -21.02 -99.11
CA LYS A 361 -35.99 -20.92 -100.56
C LYS A 361 -35.08 -21.83 -101.40
N ILE A 362 -33.78 -21.89 -101.07
CA ILE A 362 -32.78 -22.75 -101.75
C ILE A 362 -33.05 -24.25 -101.53
N LYS A 363 -33.59 -24.63 -100.35
CA LYS A 363 -33.94 -26.03 -100.05
C LYS A 363 -35.16 -26.51 -100.85
N LYS A 364 -36.08 -25.60 -101.22
CA LYS A 364 -37.26 -25.90 -102.04
C LYS A 364 -36.93 -26.17 -103.51
N GLU A 365 -35.90 -25.51 -104.05
CA GLU A 365 -35.44 -25.71 -105.45
C GLU A 365 -34.64 -27.02 -105.62
N ASN A 366 -33.87 -27.45 -104.60
CA ASN A 366 -33.12 -28.70 -104.65
C ASN A 366 -33.97 -29.96 -104.41
N PHE A 367 -35.09 -29.85 -103.70
CA PHE A 367 -36.01 -30.99 -103.53
C PHE A 367 -36.77 -31.32 -104.83
N PHE A 368 -37.07 -30.31 -105.67
CA PHE A 368 -37.75 -30.50 -106.95
C PHE A 368 -36.84 -31.06 -108.07
N SER A 369 -35.53 -30.81 -108.02
CA SER A 369 -34.58 -31.35 -109.01
C SER A 369 -34.18 -32.81 -108.72
N PHE A 370 -34.05 -33.20 -107.45
CA PHE A 370 -33.67 -34.56 -107.07
C PHE A 370 -34.78 -35.60 -107.36
N SER A 371 -36.06 -35.24 -107.18
CA SER A 371 -37.18 -36.13 -107.55
C SER A 371 -37.29 -36.39 -109.06
N ARG A 372 -36.96 -35.42 -109.93
CA ARG A 372 -36.98 -35.64 -111.39
C ARG A 372 -35.80 -36.49 -111.89
N LEU A 373 -34.65 -36.44 -111.23
CA LEU A 373 -33.47 -37.23 -111.61
C LEU A 373 -33.55 -38.70 -111.18
N CYS A 374 -34.28 -39.00 -110.10
CA CYS A 374 -34.43 -40.38 -109.61
C CYS A 374 -35.45 -41.19 -110.43
N CYS A 375 -36.55 -40.58 -110.90
CA CYS A 375 -37.54 -41.25 -111.74
C CYS A 375 -37.05 -41.57 -113.16
N THR A 376 -36.18 -40.75 -113.75
CA THR A 376 -35.66 -40.98 -115.12
C THR A 376 -34.57 -42.05 -115.17
N LYS A 377 -33.74 -42.19 -114.13
CA LYS A 377 -32.71 -43.25 -114.06
C LYS A 377 -33.27 -44.64 -113.74
N LEU A 378 -34.40 -44.73 -113.04
CA LEU A 378 -35.07 -46.02 -112.76
C LEU A 378 -35.85 -46.55 -113.97
N PHE A 379 -36.39 -45.67 -114.83
CA PHE A 379 -37.11 -46.09 -116.04
C PHE A 379 -36.18 -46.57 -117.17
N LEU A 380 -35.00 -45.97 -117.33
CA LEU A 380 -34.02 -46.38 -118.35
C LEU A 380 -33.27 -47.67 -118.01
N LYS A 381 -33.19 -48.07 -116.74
CA LYS A 381 -32.52 -49.32 -116.32
C LYS A 381 -33.44 -50.55 -116.38
N ALA A 382 -34.75 -50.37 -116.52
CA ALA A 382 -35.73 -51.45 -116.66
C ALA A 382 -36.02 -51.83 -118.13
N SER A 383 -35.61 -51.02 -119.12
CA SER A 383 -35.89 -51.23 -120.54
C SER A 383 -34.69 -51.77 -121.36
N SER A 384 -33.58 -52.14 -120.72
CA SER A 384 -32.36 -52.62 -121.40
C SER A 384 -31.89 -54.02 -121.00
N VAL A 385 -32.74 -54.82 -120.34
CA VAL A 385 -32.53 -56.27 -120.12
C VAL A 385 -33.89 -57.01 -120.17
N ILE A 386 -34.53 -56.98 -121.34
CA ILE A 386 -35.35 -58.07 -121.89
C ILE A 386 -34.90 -58.24 -123.33
#